data_AF-A0A1I6SDM1-F1
#
_entry.id   AF-A0A1I6SDM1-F1
#
_cell.length_a   1.000
_cell.length_b   1.000
_cell.length_c   1.000
_cell.angle_alpha   90.00
_cell.angle_beta   90.00
_cell.angle_gamma   90.00
#
_symmetry.space_group_name_H-M   'P 1'
#
loop_
_entity.id
_entity.type
_entity.pdbx_description
1 polymer ?
#
loop_
_entity_poly.entity_id
_entity_poly.type
_entity_poly.pdbx_seq_one_letter_code
_entity_poly.pdbx_strand_id
1 'polypeptide(L)'
;MTPLKINNFSHMKFTIRLYLYWVSIFFTFFVGIIFVVYLLWGIRVDLLRMGLVFFIVGMIPPAIITFYFSKRLDYMESDDSDPPSFSGQKTTLFHFRGRSENPFDEVMQRVDRQWIISYSDREKKILKFRTDARMISWGLGGYLKMEDREHILVIIYPIHPQSKREKLMVDQLLQLMKSVLDCVENPHNI
;
A
#
# COMPACT_ATOMS: atom_id res chain seq x y z
N MET A 1 -30.03 -11.20 -20.61
CA MET A 1 -28.59 -11.41 -20.85
C MET A 1 -27.86 -11.08 -19.56
N THR A 2 -27.61 -12.09 -18.73
CA THR A 2 -26.95 -11.97 -17.43
C THR A 2 -25.45 -11.79 -17.66
N PRO A 3 -24.79 -10.77 -17.10
CA PRO A 3 -23.35 -10.64 -17.24
C PRO A 3 -22.69 -11.78 -16.48
N LEU A 4 -21.86 -12.55 -17.20
CA LEU A 4 -21.01 -13.59 -16.66
C LEU A 4 -20.09 -12.94 -15.62
N LYS A 5 -20.33 -13.23 -14.34
CA LYS A 5 -19.52 -12.76 -13.21
C LYS A 5 -18.19 -13.51 -13.22
N ILE A 6 -17.27 -13.12 -14.10
CA ILE A 6 -15.86 -13.56 -14.05
C ILE A 6 -15.20 -12.77 -12.92
N ASN A 7 -15.45 -13.16 -11.67
CA ASN A 7 -14.84 -12.53 -10.50
C ASN A 7 -14.26 -13.59 -9.56
N ASN A 8 -13.45 -14.50 -10.09
CA ASN A 8 -12.60 -15.37 -9.25
C ASN A 8 -11.34 -14.64 -8.76
N PHE A 9 -11.01 -13.45 -9.30
CA PHE A 9 -9.89 -12.64 -8.84
C PHE A 9 -10.23 -11.70 -7.67
N SER A 10 -11.51 -11.39 -7.43
CA SER A 10 -11.90 -10.40 -6.40
C SER A 10 -11.73 -10.90 -4.97
N HIS A 11 -11.62 -12.22 -4.76
CA HIS A 11 -11.40 -12.83 -3.44
C HIS A 11 -9.93 -13.10 -3.10
N MET A 12 -9.01 -12.93 -4.06
CA MET A 12 -7.59 -13.11 -3.81
C MET A 12 -6.98 -11.83 -3.24
N LYS A 13 -6.17 -12.00 -2.18
CA LYS A 13 -5.36 -10.94 -1.58
C LYS A 13 -4.61 -10.17 -2.65
N PHE A 14 -4.54 -8.85 -2.51
CA PHE A 14 -3.90 -7.96 -3.48
C PHE A 14 -2.49 -8.42 -3.85
N THR A 15 -1.70 -8.84 -2.87
CA THR A 15 -0.35 -9.33 -3.10
C THR A 15 -0.26 -10.59 -3.94
N ILE A 16 -1.22 -11.52 -3.84
CA ILE A 16 -1.27 -12.71 -4.70
C ILE A 16 -1.53 -12.30 -6.15
N ARG A 17 -2.45 -11.35 -6.35
CA ARG A 17 -2.76 -10.81 -7.68
C ARG A 17 -1.53 -10.11 -8.28
N LEU A 18 -0.86 -9.27 -7.50
CA LEU A 18 0.37 -8.58 -7.91
C LEU A 18 1.48 -9.58 -8.27
N TYR A 19 1.68 -10.61 -7.45
CA TYR A 19 2.65 -11.67 -7.71
C TYR A 19 2.36 -12.40 -9.03
N LEU A 20 1.11 -12.81 -9.26
CA LEU A 20 0.72 -13.49 -10.50
C LEU A 20 0.94 -12.62 -11.73
N TYR A 21 0.63 -11.32 -11.65
CA TYR A 21 0.92 -10.38 -12.73
C TYR A 21 2.43 -10.30 -13.03
N TRP A 22 3.26 -10.17 -12.01
CA TRP A 22 4.72 -10.14 -12.17
C TRP A 22 5.26 -11.42 -12.80
N VAL A 23 4.85 -12.59 -12.29
CA VAL A 23 5.27 -13.89 -12.84
C VAL A 23 4.82 -14.03 -14.30
N SER A 24 3.61 -13.61 -14.65
CA SER A 24 3.10 -13.68 -16.02
C SER A 24 3.89 -12.81 -17.00
N ILE A 25 4.20 -11.57 -16.61
CA ILE A 25 5.01 -10.66 -17.44
C ILE A 25 6.41 -11.25 -17.63
N PHE A 26 7.03 -11.70 -16.55
CA PHE A 26 8.39 -12.26 -16.59
C PHE A 26 8.45 -13.55 -17.41
N PHE A 27 7.43 -14.40 -17.29
CA PHE A 27 7.32 -15.63 -18.09
C PHE A 27 7.23 -15.32 -19.59
N THR A 28 6.40 -14.35 -19.97
CA THR A 28 6.25 -13.93 -21.37
C THR A 28 7.58 -13.43 -21.94
N PHE A 29 8.29 -12.59 -21.19
CA PHE A 29 9.64 -12.13 -21.56
C PHE A 29 10.63 -13.28 -21.66
N PHE A 30 10.62 -14.20 -20.70
CA PHE A 30 11.53 -15.34 -20.64
C PHE A 30 11.37 -16.26 -21.84
N VAL A 31 10.12 -16.62 -22.19
CA VAL A 31 9.81 -17.42 -23.39
C VAL A 31 10.22 -16.68 -24.67
N GLY A 32 9.97 -15.37 -24.75
CA GLY A 32 10.40 -14.54 -25.88
C GLY A 32 11.92 -14.57 -26.09
N ILE A 33 12.71 -14.43 -25.03
CA ILE A 33 14.18 -14.50 -25.09
C ILE A 33 14.64 -15.88 -25.52
N ILE A 34 14.06 -16.96 -24.97
CA ILE A 34 14.38 -18.34 -25.39
C ILE A 34 14.14 -18.51 -26.88
N PHE A 35 13.00 -18.04 -27.38
CA PHE A 35 12.64 -18.15 -28.78
C PHE A 35 13.63 -17.42 -29.69
N VAL A 36 14.03 -16.20 -29.33
CA VAL A 36 15.03 -15.42 -30.08
C VAL A 36 16.40 -16.11 -30.07
N VAL A 37 16.87 -16.60 -28.91
CA VAL A 37 18.15 -17.31 -28.80
C VAL A 37 18.14 -18.60 -29.60
N TYR A 38 17.04 -19.34 -29.57
CA TYR A 38 16.87 -20.55 -30.36
C TYR A 38 16.95 -20.25 -31.87
N LEU A 39 16.27 -19.20 -32.33
CA LEU A 39 16.24 -18.82 -33.74
C LEU A 39 17.59 -18.29 -34.25
N LEU A 40 18.29 -17.48 -33.45
CA LEU A 40 19.56 -16.86 -33.85
C LEU A 40 20.77 -17.80 -33.73
N TRP A 41 20.82 -18.63 -32.69
CA TRP A 41 21.99 -19.47 -32.40
C TRP A 41 21.78 -20.97 -32.62
N GLY A 42 20.54 -21.43 -32.85
CA GLY A 42 20.25 -22.85 -33.03
C GLY A 42 20.56 -23.72 -31.80
N ILE A 43 20.78 -23.10 -30.64
CA ILE A 43 21.12 -23.80 -29.40
C ILE A 43 19.89 -24.56 -28.91
N ARG A 44 20.01 -25.88 -28.77
CA ARG A 44 19.02 -26.69 -28.06
C ARG A 44 19.15 -26.43 -26.58
N VAL A 45 18.24 -25.62 -26.05
CA VAL A 45 18.23 -25.28 -24.64
C VAL A 45 17.58 -26.41 -23.85
N ASP A 46 18.23 -26.86 -22.78
CA ASP A 46 17.67 -27.84 -21.86
C ASP A 46 16.53 -27.20 -21.05
N LEU A 47 15.31 -27.71 -21.25
CA LEU A 47 14.09 -27.22 -20.61
C LEU A 47 14.18 -27.26 -19.08
N LEU A 48 14.87 -28.25 -18.50
CA LEU A 48 15.03 -28.35 -17.05
C LEU A 48 15.93 -27.24 -16.52
N ARG A 49 17.06 -26.97 -17.18
CA ARG A 49 17.95 -25.87 -16.80
C ARG A 49 17.27 -24.52 -16.94
N MET A 50 16.48 -24.31 -17.99
CA MET A 50 15.74 -23.06 -18.17
C MET A 50 14.62 -22.89 -17.16
N GLY A 51 13.87 -23.96 -16.86
CA GLY A 51 12.88 -23.95 -15.80
C GLY A 51 13.50 -23.56 -14.46
N LEU A 52 14.70 -24.07 -14.16
CA LEU A 52 15.42 -23.77 -12.93
C LEU A 52 15.89 -22.30 -12.90
N VAL A 53 16.45 -21.77 -14.00
CA VAL A 53 16.81 -20.35 -14.13
C VAL A 53 15.60 -19.45 -13.95
N PHE A 54 14.46 -19.78 -14.59
CA PHE A 54 13.22 -19.03 -14.42
C PHE A 54 12.72 -19.07 -12.98
N PHE A 55 12.81 -20.20 -12.30
CA PHE A 55 12.39 -20.30 -10.91
C PHE A 55 13.25 -19.41 -10.00
N ILE A 56 14.58 -19.49 -10.15
CA ILE A 56 15.53 -18.72 -9.33
C ILE A 56 15.43 -17.22 -9.58
N VAL A 57 15.32 -16.78 -10.84
CA VAL A 57 15.39 -15.36 -11.19
C VAL A 57 14.02 -14.73 -11.33
N GLY A 58 13.05 -15.47 -11.87
CA GLY A 58 11.71 -14.98 -12.17
C GLY A 58 10.68 -15.17 -11.06
N MET A 59 10.83 -16.18 -10.19
CA MET A 59 9.85 -16.46 -9.13
C MET A 59 10.33 -16.10 -7.73
N ILE A 60 11.58 -16.44 -7.37
CA ILE A 60 12.09 -16.21 -6.01
C ILE A 60 12.13 -14.71 -5.64
N PRO A 61 12.70 -13.79 -6.45
CA PRO A 61 12.81 -12.40 -6.06
C PRO A 61 11.44 -11.73 -5.90
N PRO A 62 10.48 -11.88 -6.85
CA PRO A 62 9.12 -11.37 -6.65
C PRO A 62 8.41 -11.99 -5.45
N ALA A 63 8.62 -13.29 -5.18
CA ALA A 63 8.02 -13.95 -4.02
C ALA A 63 8.55 -13.38 -2.70
N ILE A 64 9.85 -13.15 -2.58
CA ILE A 64 10.48 -12.54 -1.39
C ILE A 64 9.95 -11.11 -1.17
N ILE A 65 9.94 -10.30 -2.22
CA ILE A 65 9.41 -8.92 -2.19
C ILE A 65 7.95 -8.94 -1.75
N THR A 66 7.13 -9.78 -2.39
CA THR A 66 5.71 -9.91 -2.09
C THR A 66 5.49 -10.34 -0.64
N PHE A 67 6.23 -11.36 -0.17
CA PHE A 67 6.12 -11.85 1.20
C PHE A 67 6.45 -10.75 2.21
N TYR A 68 7.54 -10.00 1.99
CA TYR A 68 7.96 -8.93 2.88
C TYR A 68 6.91 -7.81 3.00
N PHE A 69 6.25 -7.44 1.89
CA PHE A 69 5.27 -6.35 1.89
C PHE A 69 3.81 -6.81 2.10
N SER A 70 3.52 -8.11 2.02
CA SER A 70 2.17 -8.68 2.05
C SER A 70 1.31 -8.19 3.20
N LYS A 71 1.82 -8.25 4.43
CA LYS A 71 1.05 -7.87 5.62
C LYS A 71 0.57 -6.41 5.60
N ARG A 72 1.38 -5.50 5.05
CA ARG A 72 1.08 -4.06 5.03
C ARG A 72 0.27 -3.68 3.79
N LEU A 73 0.62 -4.21 2.62
CA LEU A 73 -0.13 -3.99 1.37
C LEU A 73 -1.54 -4.56 1.45
N ASP A 74 -1.68 -5.80 1.94
CA ASP A 74 -3.00 -6.43 2.05
C ASP A 74 -3.87 -5.69 3.07
N TYR A 75 -3.29 -5.14 4.15
CA TYR A 75 -4.03 -4.34 5.12
C TYR A 75 -4.48 -2.98 4.54
N MET A 76 -3.68 -2.37 3.67
CA MET A 76 -4.04 -1.09 3.02
C MET A 76 -5.25 -1.22 2.11
N GLU A 77 -5.39 -2.37 1.46
CA GLU A 77 -6.49 -2.65 0.52
C GLU A 77 -7.64 -3.47 1.13
N SER A 78 -7.48 -3.95 2.36
CA SER A 78 -8.55 -4.70 3.04
C SER A 78 -9.63 -3.78 3.59
N ASP A 79 -10.84 -4.32 3.72
CA ASP A 79 -11.97 -3.69 4.42
C ASP A 79 -11.82 -3.72 5.96
N ASP A 80 -10.65 -4.14 6.45
CA ASP A 80 -10.36 -4.22 7.88
C ASP A 80 -10.38 -2.83 8.50
N SER A 81 -11.29 -2.63 9.46
CA SER A 81 -11.49 -1.37 10.16
C SER A 81 -10.60 -1.20 11.38
N ASP A 82 -9.94 -2.26 11.84
CA ASP A 82 -9.17 -2.22 13.08
C ASP A 82 -7.87 -1.43 12.88
N PRO A 83 -7.44 -0.62 13.87
CA PRO A 83 -6.20 0.13 13.78
C PRO A 83 -5.01 -0.82 13.59
N PRO A 84 -4.06 -0.50 12.69
CA PRO A 84 -2.92 -1.37 12.49
C PRO A 84 -2.05 -1.41 13.76
N SER A 85 -1.45 -2.57 14.01
CA SER A 85 -0.48 -2.81 15.10
C SER A 85 0.90 -3.14 14.54
N PHE A 86 1.34 -2.34 13.57
CA PHE A 86 2.62 -2.52 12.92
C PHE A 86 3.78 -1.92 13.72
N SER A 87 4.95 -2.55 13.63
CA SER A 87 6.17 -1.98 14.20
C SER A 87 6.53 -0.65 13.52
N GLY A 88 7.08 0.28 14.32
CA GLY A 88 7.50 1.61 13.87
C GLY A 88 6.36 2.60 13.62
N GLN A 89 5.11 2.24 13.91
CA GLN A 89 3.97 3.14 13.75
C GLN A 89 4.00 4.28 14.77
N LYS A 90 3.48 5.43 14.37
CA LYS A 90 3.17 6.53 15.27
C LYS A 90 1.68 6.83 15.21
N THR A 91 1.08 6.82 16.39
CA THR A 91 -0.32 7.16 16.60
C THR A 91 -0.39 8.54 17.22
N THR A 92 -1.24 9.40 16.69
CA THR A 92 -1.54 10.70 17.28
C THR A 92 -3.02 10.99 17.15
N LEU A 93 -3.54 11.77 18.09
CA LEU A 93 -4.91 12.23 18.08
C LEU A 93 -4.89 13.73 17.80
N PHE A 94 -5.50 14.11 16.69
CA PHE A 94 -5.61 15.50 16.27
C PHE A 94 -6.97 16.05 16.64
N HIS A 95 -6.98 17.30 17.12
CA HIS A 95 -8.20 18.06 17.28
C HIS A 95 -8.51 18.83 15.99
N PHE A 96 -9.55 18.39 15.29
CA PHE A 96 -9.99 18.92 14.01
C PHE A 96 -11.20 19.84 14.18
N ARG A 97 -11.09 21.07 13.69
CA ARG A 97 -12.22 22.01 13.68
C ARG A 97 -12.95 21.93 12.35
N GLY A 98 -13.85 20.96 12.24
CA GLY A 98 -14.74 20.82 11.09
C GLY A 98 -15.67 22.02 10.96
N ARG A 99 -15.77 22.60 9.77
CA ARG A 99 -16.65 23.77 9.51
C ARG A 99 -17.93 23.37 8.78
N SER A 100 -18.02 22.11 8.33
CA SER A 100 -19.14 21.57 7.57
C SER A 100 -20.05 20.65 8.40
N GLU A 101 -21.26 20.41 7.91
CA GLU A 101 -22.20 19.45 8.50
C GLU A 101 -21.67 18.00 8.49
N ASN A 102 -20.80 17.68 7.51
CA ASN A 102 -20.14 16.40 7.34
C ASN A 102 -18.60 16.56 7.43
N PRO A 103 -18.04 16.67 8.64
CA PRO A 103 -16.62 16.95 8.83
C PRO A 103 -15.69 15.84 8.30
N PHE A 104 -16.19 14.61 8.17
CA PHE A 104 -15.42 13.50 7.59
C PHE A 104 -15.16 13.68 6.08
N ASP A 105 -16.15 14.19 5.32
CA ASP A 105 -15.98 14.43 3.88
C ASP A 105 -14.94 15.55 3.63
N GLU A 106 -14.90 16.54 4.54
CA GLU A 106 -13.90 17.61 4.50
C GLU A 106 -12.48 17.06 4.72
N VAL A 107 -12.30 16.17 5.70
CA VAL A 107 -11.03 15.47 5.95
C VAL A 107 -10.64 14.65 4.73
N MET A 108 -11.57 13.88 4.19
CA MET A 108 -11.34 13.06 2.99
C MET A 108 -10.87 13.93 1.82
N GLN A 109 -11.54 15.05 1.56
CA GLN A 109 -11.17 15.96 0.48
C GLN A 109 -9.78 16.59 0.68
N ARG A 110 -9.43 16.96 1.92
CA ARG A 110 -8.10 17.51 2.24
C ARG A 110 -7.01 16.46 2.06
N VAL A 111 -7.27 15.21 2.44
CA VAL A 111 -6.33 14.09 2.28
C VAL A 111 -6.15 13.76 0.79
N ASP A 112 -7.23 13.65 0.02
CA ASP A 112 -7.20 13.32 -1.41
C ASP A 112 -6.37 14.31 -2.25
N ARG A 113 -6.34 15.58 -1.84
CA ARG A 113 -5.54 16.62 -2.51
C ARG A 113 -4.02 16.44 -2.38
N GLN A 114 -3.56 15.70 -1.37
CA GLN A 114 -2.14 15.57 -1.03
C GLN A 114 -1.64 14.12 -1.10
N TRP A 115 -2.54 13.15 -0.87
CA TRP A 115 -2.21 11.73 -0.71
C TRP A 115 -3.23 10.86 -1.43
N ILE A 116 -2.82 9.64 -1.76
CA ILE A 116 -3.65 8.69 -2.50
C ILE A 116 -4.51 7.91 -1.51
N ILE A 117 -5.83 8.08 -1.57
CA ILE A 117 -6.77 7.29 -0.78
C ILE A 117 -6.83 5.88 -1.35
N SER A 118 -6.55 4.88 -0.50
CA SER A 118 -6.59 3.45 -0.88
C SER A 118 -7.91 2.79 -0.44
N TYR A 119 -8.47 3.24 0.68
CA TYR A 119 -9.76 2.76 1.19
C TYR A 119 -10.45 3.90 1.94
N SER A 120 -11.77 4.00 1.81
CA SER A 120 -12.58 4.95 2.55
C SER A 120 -13.93 4.33 2.90
N ASP A 121 -14.33 4.43 4.15
CA ASP A 121 -15.62 3.99 4.65
C ASP A 121 -16.29 5.15 5.40
N ARG A 122 -17.40 5.63 4.85
CA ARG A 122 -18.15 6.77 5.42
C ARG A 122 -18.97 6.38 6.64
N GLU A 123 -19.45 5.14 6.73
CA GLU A 123 -20.24 4.68 7.88
C GLU A 123 -19.34 4.51 9.10
N LYS A 124 -18.16 3.90 8.91
CA LYS A 124 -17.17 3.74 9.97
C LYS A 124 -16.29 4.97 10.18
N LYS A 125 -16.38 5.98 9.29
CA LYS A 125 -15.53 7.19 9.25
C LYS A 125 -14.03 6.87 9.28
N ILE A 126 -13.64 5.89 8.47
CA ILE A 126 -12.26 5.40 8.36
C ILE A 126 -11.74 5.70 6.95
N LEU A 127 -10.47 6.09 6.90
CA LEU A 127 -9.74 6.36 5.67
C LEU A 127 -8.36 5.73 5.77
N LYS A 128 -7.97 4.95 4.76
CA LYS A 128 -6.60 4.49 4.57
C LYS A 128 -6.01 5.23 3.38
N PHE A 129 -4.83 5.80 3.55
CA PHE A 129 -4.15 6.56 2.52
C PHE A 129 -2.69 6.13 2.42
N ARG A 130 -2.06 6.53 1.32
CA ARG A 130 -0.62 6.33 1.09
C ARG A 130 0.01 7.59 0.55
N THR A 131 1.24 7.84 0.97
CA THR A 131 2.07 8.83 0.28
C THR A 131 2.50 8.28 -1.07
N ASP A 132 2.68 9.16 -2.06
CA ASP A 132 3.19 8.76 -3.36
C ASP A 132 4.50 7.97 -3.21
N ALA A 133 4.54 6.78 -3.83
CA ALA A 133 5.68 5.89 -3.79
C ALA A 133 6.67 6.31 -4.88
N ARG A 134 7.56 7.26 -4.56
CA ARG A 134 8.67 7.63 -5.47
C ARG A 134 9.65 6.47 -5.60
N MET A 135 10.40 6.38 -6.70
CA MET A 135 11.39 5.32 -6.99
C MET A 135 12.38 4.96 -5.84
N ILE A 136 12.55 5.85 -4.85
CA ILE A 136 13.53 5.70 -3.75
C ILE A 136 12.84 5.29 -2.42
N SER A 137 11.51 5.30 -2.34
CA SER A 137 10.78 4.94 -1.12
C SER A 137 9.44 4.31 -1.47
N TRP A 138 9.14 3.16 -0.88
CA TRP A 138 7.86 2.46 -1.04
C TRP A 138 6.64 3.26 -0.52
N GLY A 139 6.87 4.46 0.03
CA GLY A 139 5.86 5.33 0.61
C GLY A 139 5.63 5.02 2.08
N LEU A 140 4.75 5.80 2.70
CA LEU A 140 4.22 5.57 4.04
C LEU A 140 2.74 5.23 3.92
N GLY A 141 2.31 4.25 4.71
CA GLY A 141 0.89 3.94 4.87
C GLY A 141 0.32 4.76 6.01
N GLY A 142 -0.91 5.23 5.83
CA GLY A 142 -1.64 5.99 6.81
C GLY A 142 -3.03 5.41 7.03
N TYR A 143 -3.44 5.36 8.28
CA TYR A 143 -4.79 5.07 8.71
C TYR A 143 -5.31 6.28 9.47
N LEU A 144 -6.53 6.68 9.16
CA LEU A 144 -7.22 7.79 9.80
C LEU A 144 -8.60 7.30 10.19
N LYS A 145 -8.99 7.55 11.44
CA LYS A 145 -10.33 7.29 11.94
C LYS A 145 -10.82 8.54 12.65
N MET A 146 -12.00 8.99 12.27
CA MET A 146 -12.68 10.07 12.98
C MET A 146 -13.47 9.46 14.15
N GLU A 147 -13.01 9.67 15.38
CA GLU A 147 -13.69 9.17 16.58
C GLU A 147 -14.96 9.99 16.84
N ASP A 148 -14.83 11.31 16.80
CA ASP A 148 -15.92 12.28 16.99
C ASP A 148 -15.86 13.37 15.92
N ARG A 149 -16.81 14.33 15.93
CA ARG A 149 -16.78 15.49 15.01
C ARG A 149 -15.49 16.33 15.12
N GLU A 150 -14.79 16.23 16.24
CA GLU A 150 -13.63 17.07 16.56
C GLU A 150 -12.34 16.28 16.78
N HIS A 151 -12.39 14.95 16.85
CA HIS A 151 -11.23 14.12 17.16
C HIS A 151 -10.94 13.13 16.04
N ILE A 152 -9.70 13.18 15.56
CA ILE A 152 -9.21 12.32 14.49
C ILE A 152 -8.01 11.53 15.00
N LEU A 153 -8.16 10.21 15.07
CA LEU A 153 -7.07 9.28 15.28
C LEU A 153 -6.31 9.10 13.97
N VAL A 154 -5.02 9.42 13.97
CA VAL A 154 -4.12 9.22 12.83
C VAL A 154 -3.01 8.26 13.22
N ILE A 155 -2.85 7.21 12.43
CA ILE A 155 -1.80 6.20 12.58
C ILE A 155 -1.00 6.18 11.29
N ILE A 156 0.27 6.56 11.37
CA ILE A 156 1.18 6.49 10.24
C ILE A 156 2.17 5.37 10.50
N TYR A 157 2.37 4.50 9.52
CA TYR A 157 3.29 3.39 9.63
C TYR A 157 4.29 3.34 8.48
N PRO A 158 5.59 3.15 8.79
CA PRO A 158 6.63 2.93 7.79
C PRO A 158 6.47 1.55 7.18
N ILE A 159 6.90 1.37 5.94
CA ILE A 159 6.92 0.06 5.31
C ILE A 159 8.13 -0.74 5.83
N HIS A 160 9.28 -0.09 6.01
CA HIS A 160 10.49 -0.61 6.66
C HIS A 160 10.71 0.06 8.03
N PRO A 161 10.25 -0.57 9.13
CA PRO A 161 10.29 0.02 10.47
C PRO A 161 11.71 0.22 11.03
N GLN A 162 12.70 -0.51 10.50
CA GLN A 162 14.09 -0.44 10.95
C GLN A 162 14.89 0.69 10.27
N SER A 163 14.32 1.35 9.26
CA SER A 163 14.99 2.44 8.55
C SER A 163 14.90 3.75 9.34
N LYS A 164 16.05 4.32 9.72
CA LYS A 164 16.12 5.67 10.33
C LYS A 164 15.47 6.72 9.44
N ARG A 165 15.59 6.58 8.12
CA ARG A 165 15.00 7.49 7.14
C ARG A 165 13.48 7.43 7.18
N GLU A 166 12.90 6.23 7.21
CA GLU A 166 11.44 6.11 7.25
C GLU A 166 10.87 6.65 8.57
N LYS A 167 11.57 6.47 9.68
CA LYS A 167 11.18 7.08 10.97
C LYS A 167 11.11 8.61 10.88
N LEU A 168 12.10 9.26 10.24
CA LEU A 168 12.07 10.71 10.02
C LEU A 168 10.92 11.13 9.09
N MET A 169 10.66 10.34 8.05
CA MET A 169 9.56 10.61 7.11
C MET A 169 8.19 10.47 7.79
N VAL A 170 8.02 9.52 8.72
CA VAL A 170 6.79 9.39 9.53
C VAL A 170 6.56 10.67 10.34
N ASP A 171 7.61 11.22 10.95
CA ASP A 171 7.52 12.42 11.77
C ASP A 171 7.18 13.66 10.94
N GLN A 172 7.83 13.80 9.78
CA GLN A 172 7.53 14.86 8.83
C GLN A 172 6.11 14.76 8.29
N LEU A 173 5.62 13.54 8.00
CA LEU A 173 4.28 13.33 7.50
C LEU A 173 3.22 13.66 8.55
N LEU A 174 3.45 13.33 9.83
CA LEU A 174 2.57 13.74 10.92
C LEU A 174 2.47 15.26 11.03
N GLN A 175 3.60 15.97 10.93
CA GLN A 175 3.63 17.43 10.96
C GLN A 175 2.91 18.04 9.76
N LEU A 176 3.11 17.49 8.56
CA LEU A 176 2.39 17.90 7.34
C LEU A 176 0.89 17.62 7.43
N MET A 177 0.48 16.48 7.98
CA MET A 177 -0.94 16.19 8.19
C MET A 177 -1.57 17.18 9.16
N LYS A 178 -0.86 17.54 10.23
CA LYS A 178 -1.33 18.55 11.19
C LYS A 178 -1.60 19.89 10.49
N SER A 179 -0.72 20.32 9.58
CA SER A 179 -0.91 21.57 8.84
C SER A 179 -2.01 21.49 7.78
N VAL A 180 -2.10 20.38 7.02
CA VAL A 180 -3.13 20.18 5.99
C VAL A 180 -4.53 20.08 6.60
N LEU A 181 -4.64 19.43 7.75
CA LEU A 181 -5.92 19.28 8.45
C LEU A 181 -6.26 20.49 9.33
N ASP A 182 -5.40 21.52 9.40
CA ASP A 182 -5.59 22.71 10.25
C ASP A 182 -5.90 22.32 11.72
N CYS A 183 -5.16 21.32 12.21
CA CYS A 183 -5.39 20.73 13.52
C CYS A 183 -4.61 21.47 14.61
N VAL A 184 -5.28 21.76 15.72
CA VAL A 184 -4.65 22.36 16.90
C VAL A 184 -4.05 21.25 17.77
N GLU A 185 -2.91 21.53 18.39
CA GLU A 185 -2.29 20.61 19.35
C GLU A 185 -3.21 20.43 20.55
N ASN A 186 -3.55 19.18 20.89
CA ASN A 186 -4.30 18.91 22.09
C ASN A 186 -3.40 19.26 23.30
N PRO A 187 -3.79 20.17 24.21
CA PRO A 187 -2.92 20.67 25.29
C PRO A 187 -2.58 19.64 26.39
N HIS A 188 -2.82 18.34 26.18
CA HIS A 188 -2.66 17.29 27.18
C HIS A 188 -1.47 16.34 26.97
N ASN A 189 -0.43 16.76 26.24
CA ASN A 189 0.85 16.06 26.22
C ASN A 189 2.01 16.95 26.75
N ILE A 190 1.87 17.39 28.00
CA ILE A 190 2.99 17.73 28.90
C ILE A 190 2.90 16.80 30.10
#